data_AF-A0A8S2XGN6-F1
#
_entry.id   AF-A0A8S2XGN6-F1
#
_cell.length_a   1.000
_cell.length_b   1.000
_cell.length_c   1.000
_cell.angle_alpha   90.00
_cell.angle_beta   90.00
_cell.angle_gamma   90.00
#
_symmetry.space_group_name_H-M   'P 1'
#
loop_
_entity.id
_entity.type
_entity.pdbx_description
1 polymer ?
#
loop_
_entity_poly.entity_id
_entity_poly.type
_entity_poly.pdbx_seq_one_letter_code
_entity_poly.pdbx_strand_id
1 'polypeptide(L)' 'GKISVKAENASGSVEETVQCSVKTAPKITKKPTDIDALLHTDAVFLIDVSGSPKPEVE' A
#
# COMPACT_ATOMS: atom_id res chain seq x y z
N GLY A 1 5.66 10.43 -0.81
CA GLY A 1 6.78 11.03 -1.54
C GLY A 1 6.93 12.47 -1.12
N LYS A 2 8.16 12.94 -1.01
CA LYS A 2 8.50 14.32 -0.68
C LYS A 2 8.54 15.15 -1.96
N ILE A 3 7.84 16.28 -2.00
CA ILE A 3 7.84 17.22 -3.15
C ILE A 3 8.41 18.54 -2.65
N SER A 4 9.49 19.00 -3.27
CA SER A 4 10.11 20.30 -3.00
C SER A 4 9.83 21.27 -4.14
N VAL A 5 9.49 22.52 -3.80
CA VAL A 5 9.25 23.60 -4.76
C VAL A 5 10.18 24.74 -4.42
N LYS A 6 10.98 25.17 -5.38
CA LYS A 6 11.86 26.34 -5.28
C LYS A 6 11.36 27.45 -6.19
N ALA A 7 11.21 28.66 -5.66
CA ALA A 7 10.96 29.87 -6.44
C ALA A 7 12.13 30.83 -6.26
N GLU A 8 12.59 31.45 -7.35
CA GLU A 8 13.70 32.40 -7.34
C GLU A 8 13.44 33.62 -8.21
N ASN A 9 13.96 34.76 -7.79
CA ASN A 9 13.99 36.02 -8.52
C ASN A 9 15.34 36.72 -8.32
N ALA A 10 15.52 37.90 -8.93
CA ALA A 10 16.77 38.64 -8.85
C ALA A 10 17.18 39.07 -7.41
N SER A 11 16.26 39.07 -6.45
CA SER A 11 16.53 39.42 -5.05
C SER A 11 16.71 38.23 -4.12
N GLY A 12 16.39 37.00 -4.55
CA GLY A 12 16.60 35.81 -3.73
C GLY A 12 15.79 34.60 -4.15
N SER A 13 15.78 33.57 -3.29
CA SER A 13 15.03 32.34 -3.50
C SER A 13 14.37 31.83 -2.23
N VAL A 14 13.25 31.13 -2.39
CA VAL A 14 12.54 30.40 -1.33
C VAL A 14 12.34 28.96 -1.76
N GLU A 15 12.44 28.02 -0.83
CA GLU A 15 12.16 26.60 -1.05
C GLU A 15 11.20 26.09 0.02
N GLU A 16 10.15 25.37 -0.42
CA GLU A 16 9.14 24.78 0.45
C GLU A 16 9.04 23.28 0.14
N THR A 17 8.77 22.45 1.15
CA THR A 17 8.60 21.00 0.95
C THR A 17 7.29 20.48 1.54
N VAL A 18 6.54 19.71 0.76
CA VAL A 18 5.33 18.99 1.19
C VAL A 18 5.49 17.47 1.13
N GLN A 19 4.83 16.76 2.06
CA GLN A 19 4.67 15.31 2.02
C GLN A 19 3.41 14.93 1.25
N CYS A 20 3.56 14.21 0.13
CA CYS A 20 2.47 13.69 -0.67
C CYS A 20 2.33 12.17 -0.49
N SER A 21 1.32 11.71 0.25
CA SER A 21 1.02 10.28 0.40
C SER A 21 -0.09 9.85 -0.57
N VAL A 22 0.21 8.94 -1.49
CA VAL A 22 -0.80 8.31 -2.35
C VAL A 22 -1.39 7.10 -1.61
N LYS A 23 -2.70 7.13 -1.39
CA LYS A 23 -3.45 6.02 -0.78
C LYS A 23 -4.01 5.12 -1.86
N THR A 24 -4.14 3.84 -1.55
CA THR A 24 -4.77 2.85 -2.43
C THR A 24 -5.78 2.05 -1.64
N ALA A 25 -6.94 1.81 -2.27
CA ALA A 25 -7.98 0.99 -1.68
C ALA A 25 -7.48 -0.46 -1.51
N PRO A 26 -7.92 -1.17 -0.47
CA PRO A 26 -7.63 -2.59 -0.31
C PRO A 26 -8.09 -3.38 -1.53
N LYS A 27 -7.24 -4.29 -2.01
CA LYS A 27 -7.53 -5.18 -3.13
C LYS A 27 -6.96 -6.56 -2.84
N ILE A 28 -7.82 -7.57 -2.96
CA ILE A 28 -7.41 -8.97 -2.94
C ILE A 28 -6.60 -9.25 -4.22
N THR A 29 -5.32 -9.54 -4.06
CA THR A 29 -4.40 -9.86 -5.17
C THR A 29 -4.32 -11.36 -5.39
N LYS A 30 -4.50 -12.16 -4.35
CA LYS A 30 -4.62 -13.61 -4.42
C LYS A 30 -5.82 -14.05 -3.60
N LYS A 31 -6.81 -14.61 -4.30
CA LYS A 31 -7.97 -15.22 -3.65
C LYS A 31 -7.59 -16.60 -3.12
N PRO A 32 -8.13 -17.03 -1.97
CA PRO A 32 -8.05 -18.42 -1.58
C PRO A 32 -8.73 -19.29 -2.64
N THR A 33 -8.20 -20.48 -2.84
CA THR A 33 -8.76 -21.50 -3.74
C THR A 33 -9.22 -22.69 -2.93
N ASP A 34 -10.10 -23.48 -3.53
CA ASP A 34 -10.52 -24.74 -2.95
C ASP A 34 -9.29 -25.66 -2.76
N ILE A 35 -9.28 -26.38 -1.64
CA ILE A 35 -8.22 -27.31 -1.26
C ILE A 35 -8.84 -28.62 -0.82
N ASP A 36 -8.38 -29.71 -1.44
CA ASP A 36 -8.64 -31.06 -0.96
C ASP A 36 -7.59 -31.39 0.11
N ALA A 37 -8.05 -31.69 1.32
CA ALA A 37 -7.19 -32.05 2.45
C ALA A 37 -7.53 -33.47 2.94
N LEU A 38 -6.52 -34.18 3.43
CA LEU A 38 -6.72 -35.50 4.03
C LEU A 38 -7.38 -35.37 5.40
N LEU A 39 -8.14 -36.39 5.79
CA LEU A 39 -8.73 -36.45 7.12
C LEU A 39 -7.62 -36.36 8.18
N HIS A 40 -7.84 -35.52 9.20
CA HIS A 40 -6.88 -35.23 10.27
C HIS A 40 -5.61 -34.47 9.83
N THR A 41 -5.68 -33.70 8.74
CA THR A 41 -4.62 -32.76 8.35
C THR A 41 -5.10 -31.31 8.38
N ASP A 42 -4.16 -30.38 8.57
CA ASP A 42 -4.44 -28.96 8.56
C ASP A 42 -4.67 -28.47 7.11
N ALA A 43 -5.74 -27.72 6.91
CA ALA A 43 -6.02 -27.01 5.67
C ALA A 43 -5.70 -25.52 5.84
N VAL A 44 -4.76 -25.00 5.05
CA VAL A 44 -4.32 -23.60 5.12
C VAL A 44 -4.77 -22.84 3.88
N PHE A 45 -5.64 -21.84 4.06
CA PHE A 45 -6.08 -20.95 3.00
C PHE A 45 -5.21 -19.70 2.97
N LEU A 46 -4.50 -19.50 1.85
CA LEU A 46 -3.67 -18.32 1.65
C LEU A 46 -4.45 -17.23 0.92
N ILE A 47 -4.42 -16.02 1.48
CA ILE A 47 -4.99 -14.82 0.88
C ILE A 47 -3.94 -13.71 0.85
N ASP A 48 -3.83 -13.02 -0.28
CA ASP A 48 -2.97 -11.85 -0.40
C ASP A 48 -3.84 -10.62 -0.62
N VAL A 49 -3.61 -9.57 0.18
CA VAL A 49 -4.29 -8.28 0.09
C VAL A 49 -3.24 -7.18 -0.03
N SER A 50 -3.47 -6.25 -0.96
CA SER A 50 -2.66 -5.04 -1.15
C SER A 50 -3.49 -3.80 -0.81
N GLY A 51 -2.83 -2.73 -0.36
CA GLY A 51 -3.47 -1.46 -0.02
C GLY A 51 -2.50 -0.56 0.73
N SER A 52 -2.79 0.74 0.77
CA SER A 52 -1.98 1.73 1.50
C SER A 52 -2.89 2.73 2.22
N PRO A 53 -2.87 2.78 3.56
CA PRO A 53 -2.05 1.98 4.49
C PRO A 53 -2.34 0.45 4.45
N LYS A 54 -1.50 -0.36 5.12
CA LYS A 54 -1.66 -1.82 5.15
C LYS A 54 -3.09 -2.17 5.63
N PRO A 55 -3.87 -2.93 4.84
CA PRO A 55 -5.23 -3.32 5.22
C PRO A 55 -5.26 -4.26 6.42
N GLU A 56 -6.31 -4.16 7.22
CA GLU A 56 -6.70 -5.17 8.22
C GLU A 56 -7.47 -6.30 7.54
N VAL A 57 -7.23 -7.54 7.99
CA VAL A 57 -7.85 -8.76 7.45
C VAL A 57 -8.48 -9.49 8.65
N GLU A 58 -9.78 -9.75 8.57
CA GLU A 58 -10.59 -10.46 9.58
C GLU A 58 -11.24 -11.72 8.98
#